data_AF-A0A064CDT9-F1
#
_entry.id   AF-A0A064CDT9-F1
#
_cell.length_a   1.000
_cell.length_b   1.000
_cell.length_c   1.000
_cell.angle_alpha   90.00
_cell.angle_beta   90.00
_cell.angle_gamma   90.00
#
_symmetry.space_group_name_H-M   'P 1'
#
loop_
_entity.id
_entity.type
_entity.pdbx_description
1 polymer ?
#
loop_
_entity_poly.entity_id
_entity_poly.type
_entity_poly.pdbx_seq_one_letter_code
_entity_poly.pdbx_strand_id
1 'polypeptide(L)'
;MSVNRPYVFELARQLLTALDHDAATEQHLNGIDLQYANAERNGVDRATLDRAAHTLLKLAPADIDEWIRQEYIVDGWLRGYLPLTTDPTDPNMSTWKLSQLADAHYRNAM
;
A
#
# COMPACT_ATOMS: atom_id res chain seq x y z
N MET A 1 13.74 -10.26 -6.65
CA MET A 1 12.39 -9.71 -6.87
C MET A 1 12.33 -8.34 -6.23
N SER A 2 11.95 -7.32 -6.99
CA SER A 2 11.73 -5.98 -6.44
C SER A 2 10.34 -5.95 -5.78
N VAL A 3 10.28 -5.55 -4.52
CA VAL A 3 9.02 -5.43 -3.78
C VAL A 3 8.35 -4.11 -4.16
N ASN A 4 7.07 -4.15 -4.54
CA ASN A 4 6.22 -2.97 -4.72
C ASN A 4 5.93 -2.35 -3.35
N ARG A 5 6.88 -1.55 -2.84
CA ARG A 5 6.81 -0.94 -1.50
C ARG A 5 5.53 -0.11 -1.28
N PRO A 6 5.10 0.75 -2.21
CA PRO A 6 3.85 1.50 -2.05
C PRO A 6 2.63 0.59 -1.84
N TYR A 7 2.56 -0.53 -2.56
CA TYR A 7 1.49 -1.52 -2.40
C TYR A 7 1.51 -2.21 -1.02
N VAL A 8 2.69 -2.45 -0.44
CA VAL A 8 2.80 -2.95 0.94
C VAL A 8 2.17 -1.98 1.95
N PHE A 9 2.37 -0.66 1.77
CA PHE A 9 1.75 0.34 2.63
C PHE A 9 0.24 0.47 2.41
N GLU A 10 -0.25 0.24 1.19
CA GLU A 10 -1.69 0.16 0.90
C GLU A 10 -2.36 -0.99 1.66
N LEU A 11 -1.75 -2.18 1.66
CA LEU A 11 -2.23 -3.32 2.46
C LEU A 11 -2.16 -3.02 3.95
N ALA A 12 -1.09 -2.37 4.42
CA ALA A 12 -0.96 -1.98 5.81
C ALA A 12 -2.06 -0.99 6.25
N ARG A 13 -2.41 -0.04 5.38
CA ARG A 13 -3.52 0.89 5.60
C ARG A 13 -4.86 0.16 5.71
N GLN A 14 -5.11 -0.85 4.88
CA GLN A 14 -6.31 -1.70 4.97
C GLN A 14 -6.36 -2.47 6.29
N LEU A 15 -5.23 -3.02 6.74
CA LEU A 15 -5.10 -3.68 8.04
C LEU A 15 -5.41 -2.70 9.19
N LEU A 16 -4.85 -1.49 9.17
CA LEU A 16 -5.13 -0.48 10.19
C LEU A 16 -6.60 -0.06 10.22
N THR A 17 -7.26 0.10 9.06
CA THR A 17 -8.70 0.36 8.99
C THR A 17 -9.51 -0.79 9.61
N ALA A 18 -9.10 -2.04 9.35
CA ALA A 18 -9.75 -3.20 9.92
C ALA A 18 -9.58 -3.22 11.45
N LEU A 19 -8.40 -2.88 11.98
CA LEU A 19 -8.10 -2.83 13.41
C LEU A 19 -8.81 -1.69 14.15
N ASP A 20 -9.02 -0.54 13.51
CA ASP A 20 -9.68 0.63 14.10
C ASP A 20 -11.20 0.44 14.29
N HIS A 21 -11.80 -0.57 13.65
CA HIS A 21 -13.21 -0.89 13.86
C HIS A 21 -13.42 -1.48 15.27
N ASP A 22 -14.05 -0.70 16.15
CA ASP A 22 -14.16 -0.93 17.60
C ASP A 22 -15.15 -2.05 18.03
N ALA A 23 -15.07 -3.23 17.41
CA ALA A 23 -15.93 -4.34 17.75
C ALA A 23 -15.12 -5.64 17.81
N ALA A 24 -14.81 -6.13 19.02
CA ALA A 24 -14.28 -7.48 19.26
C ALA A 24 -15.33 -8.58 18.98
N THR A 25 -15.90 -8.54 17.77
CA THR A 25 -16.82 -9.53 17.23
C THR A 25 -16.03 -10.52 16.39
N GLU A 26 -16.52 -11.75 16.26
CA GLU A 26 -15.93 -12.75 15.36
C GLU A 26 -15.81 -12.22 13.92
N GLN A 27 -16.75 -11.38 13.48
CA GLN A 27 -16.74 -10.77 12.16
C GLN A 27 -15.55 -9.80 11.96
N HIS A 28 -15.15 -9.08 13.00
CA HIS A 28 -14.00 -8.19 12.97
C HIS A 28 -12.67 -8.96 12.94
N LEU A 29 -12.55 -10.01 13.77
CA LEU A 29 -11.38 -10.90 13.76
C LEU A 29 -11.21 -11.58 12.39
N ASN A 30 -12.31 -12.05 11.80
CA ASN A 30 -12.33 -12.56 10.43
C ASN A 30 -11.90 -11.50 9.40
N GLY A 31 -12.25 -10.23 9.64
CA GLY A 31 -11.83 -9.11 8.81
C GLY A 31 -10.32 -8.88 8.83
N ILE A 32 -9.69 -8.99 10.01
CA ILE A 32 -8.24 -8.88 10.19
C ILE A 32 -7.52 -10.06 9.51
N ASP A 33 -7.98 -11.29 9.76
CA ASP A 33 -7.39 -12.49 9.14
C ASP A 33 -7.50 -12.45 7.60
N LEU A 34 -8.59 -11.89 7.08
CA LEU A 34 -8.75 -11.67 5.65
C LEU A 34 -7.69 -10.71 5.08
N GLN A 35 -7.27 -9.68 5.83
CA GLN A 35 -6.20 -8.77 5.39
C GLN A 35 -4.85 -9.47 5.31
N TYR A 36 -4.51 -10.30 6.31
CA TYR A 36 -3.28 -11.10 6.27
C TYR A 36 -3.31 -12.11 5.12
N ALA A 37 -4.42 -12.82 4.93
CA ALA A 37 -4.56 -13.77 3.84
C ALA A 37 -4.48 -13.07 2.46
N ASN A 38 -5.02 -11.86 2.34
CA ASN A 38 -4.90 -11.05 1.13
C ASN A 38 -3.45 -10.64 0.88
N ALA A 39 -2.72 -10.18 1.90
CA ALA A 39 -1.32 -9.82 1.77
C ALA A 39 -0.45 -11.01 1.33
N GLU A 40 -0.63 -12.18 1.94
CA GLU A 40 0.10 -13.40 1.60
C GLU A 40 -0.14 -13.81 0.14
N ARG A 41 -1.39 -13.73 -0.35
CA ARG A 41 -1.73 -13.99 -1.77
C ARG A 41 -1.03 -13.06 -2.74
N ASN A 42 -0.66 -11.86 -2.30
CA ASN A 42 0.08 -10.88 -3.09
C ASN A 42 1.59 -10.89 -2.78
N GLY A 43 2.10 -11.93 -2.12
CA GLY A 43 3.53 -12.12 -1.87
C GLY A 43 4.10 -11.28 -0.74
N VAL A 44 3.24 -10.72 0.13
CA VAL A 44 3.65 -9.96 1.32
C VAL A 44 3.42 -10.83 2.55
N ASP A 45 4.51 -11.22 3.22
CA ASP A 45 4.40 -11.98 4.47
C ASP A 45 3.86 -11.12 5.63
N ARG A 46 3.32 -11.79 6.66
CA ARG A 46 2.73 -11.12 7.83
C ARG A 46 3.71 -10.17 8.53
N ALA A 47 4.96 -10.60 8.71
CA ALA A 47 5.97 -9.80 9.40
C ALA A 47 6.30 -8.51 8.65
N THR A 48 6.26 -8.54 7.31
CA THR A 48 6.45 -7.37 6.45
C THR A 48 5.24 -6.45 6.54
N LEU A 49 4.03 -7.00 6.53
CA LEU A 49 2.80 -6.24 6.70
C LEU A 49 2.75 -5.54 8.08
N ASP A 50 3.10 -6.25 9.15
CA ASP A 50 3.16 -5.71 10.51
C ASP A 50 4.14 -4.55 10.62
N ARG A 51 5.35 -4.71 10.05
CA ARG A 51 6.34 -3.63 10.02
C ARG A 51 5.84 -2.42 9.25
N ALA A 52 5.14 -2.62 8.15
CA ALA A 52 4.55 -1.54 7.37
C ALA A 52 3.45 -0.81 8.16
N ALA A 53 2.56 -1.55 8.83
CA ALA A 53 1.53 -0.97 9.69
C ALA A 53 2.14 -0.17 10.86
N HIS A 54 3.14 -0.72 11.54
CA HIS A 54 3.88 -0.01 12.58
C HIS A 54 4.61 1.23 12.04
N THR A 55 5.11 1.19 10.81
CA THR A 55 5.75 2.34 10.17
C THR A 55 4.74 3.47 9.94
N LEU A 56 3.54 3.16 9.43
CA LEU A 56 2.47 4.13 9.26
C LEU A 56 2.05 4.75 10.59
N LEU A 57 1.89 3.92 11.63
CA LEU A 57 1.58 4.39 12.99
C LEU A 57 2.67 5.29 13.57
N LYS A 58 3.94 4.98 13.31
CA LYS A 58 5.08 5.74 13.84
C LYS A 58 5.29 7.06 13.11
N LEU A 59 5.12 7.07 11.79
CA LEU A 59 5.20 8.29 10.99
C LEU A 59 3.99 9.19 11.23
N ALA A 60 2.82 8.60 11.48
CA ALA A 60 1.54 9.28 11.70
C ALA A 60 1.32 10.44 10.70
N PRO A 61 1.36 10.19 9.37
CA PRO A 61 1.11 11.23 8.40
C PRO A 61 -0.30 11.81 8.60
N ALA A 62 -0.44 13.13 8.41
CA ALA A 62 -1.71 13.82 8.57
C ALA A 62 -2.80 13.27 7.63
N ASP A 63 -2.40 12.84 6.44
CA ASP A 63 -3.22 12.12 5.48
C ASP A 63 -2.43 10.90 4.98
N ILE A 64 -2.82 9.71 5.46
CA ILE A 64 -2.14 8.46 5.13
C ILE A 64 -2.36 8.11 3.65
N ASP A 65 -3.55 8.38 3.11
CA ASP A 65 -3.91 7.97 1.76
C ASP A 65 -3.16 8.84 0.72
N GLU A 66 -3.02 10.13 0.99
CA GLU A 66 -2.16 11.03 0.22
C GLU A 66 -0.68 10.67 0.34
N TRP A 67 -0.20 10.30 1.53
CA TRP A 67 1.18 9.86 1.70
C TRP A 67 1.50 8.59 0.88
N ILE A 68 0.59 7.61 0.87
CA ILE A 68 0.72 6.41 0.04
C ILE A 68 0.72 6.76 -1.46
N ARG A 69 -0.12 7.72 -1.88
CA ARG A 69 -0.14 8.21 -3.26
C ARG A 69 1.20 8.81 -3.67
N GLN A 70 1.82 9.60 -2.79
CA GLN A 70 3.14 10.19 -3.02
C GLN A 70 4.24 9.12 -3.08
N GLU A 71 4.17 8.08 -2.25
CA GLU A 71 5.08 6.94 -2.31
C GLU A 71 5.04 6.24 -3.68
N TYR A 72 3.85 6.05 -4.26
CA TYR A 72 3.72 5.50 -5.62
C TYR A 72 4.35 6.39 -6.70
N ILE A 73 4.24 7.71 -6.56
CA ILE A 73 4.85 8.67 -7.49
C ILE A 73 6.37 8.59 -7.41
N VAL A 74 6.92 8.63 -6.19
CA VAL A 74 8.36 8.54 -5.95
C VAL A 74 8.91 7.20 -6.45
N ASP A 75 8.25 6.09 -6.15
CA ASP A 75 8.66 4.78 -6.65
C ASP A 75 8.59 4.73 -8.18
N GLY A 76 7.55 5.30 -8.80
CA GLY A 76 7.42 5.31 -10.26
C GLY A 76 8.48 6.11 -10.98
N TRP A 77 8.91 7.23 -10.40
CA TRP A 77 10.05 8.00 -10.89
C TRP A 77 11.36 7.22 -10.77
N LEU A 78 11.59 6.54 -9.65
CA LEU A 78 12.82 5.78 -9.41
C LEU A 78 12.89 4.49 -10.23
N ARG A 79 11.75 3.84 -10.47
CA ARG A 79 11.63 2.56 -11.18
C ARG A 79 11.38 2.74 -12.68
N GLY A 80 11.02 3.95 -13.11
CA GLY A 80 10.82 4.30 -14.51
C GLY A 80 9.46 3.92 -15.10
N TYR A 81 8.47 3.57 -14.28
CA TYR A 81 7.08 3.38 -14.74
C TYR A 81 6.26 4.69 -14.74
N LEU A 82 6.83 5.78 -14.22
CA LEU A 82 6.32 7.14 -14.37
C LEU A 82 7.39 8.08 -14.93
N PRO A 83 7.05 8.97 -15.87
CA PRO A 83 7.93 10.06 -16.28
C PRO A 83 8.24 11.01 -15.13
N LEU A 84 9.48 11.52 -15.07
CA LEU A 84 9.86 12.57 -14.11
C LEU A 84 9.10 13.89 -14.34
N THR A 85 8.45 14.05 -15.49
CA THR A 85 7.60 15.20 -15.80
C THR A 85 6.18 15.06 -15.26
N THR A 86 5.81 13.91 -14.67
CA THR A 86 4.51 13.74 -14.03
C THR A 86 4.40 14.70 -12.85
N ASP A 87 3.34 15.52 -12.84
CA ASP A 87 3.06 16.41 -11.73
C ASP A 87 2.56 15.60 -10.52
N PRO A 88 3.25 15.63 -9.37
CA PRO A 88 2.81 14.92 -8.18
C PRO A 88 1.46 15.42 -7.64
N THR A 89 1.03 16.63 -8.03
CA THR A 89 -0.24 17.24 -7.63
C THR A 89 -1.38 16.99 -8.62
N ASP A 90 -1.13 16.27 -9.72
CA ASP A 90 -2.16 15.95 -10.72
C ASP A 90 -3.29 15.10 -10.11
N PRO A 91 -4.55 15.60 -10.05
CA PRO A 91 -5.68 14.85 -9.50
C PRO A 91 -6.04 13.62 -10.32
N ASN A 92 -5.59 13.53 -11.59
CA ASN A 92 -5.80 12.34 -12.43
C ASN A 92 -4.83 11.19 -12.09
N MET A 93 -3.82 11.44 -11.25
CA MET A 93 -2.92 10.43 -10.71
C MET A 93 -3.41 9.94 -9.36
N SER A 94 -4.57 9.29 -9.39
CA SER A 94 -5.15 8.63 -8.21
C SER A 94 -4.32 7.41 -7.78
N THR A 95 -4.39 7.04 -6.50
CA THR A 95 -3.74 5.83 -5.96
C THR A 95 -4.11 4.59 -6.76
N TRP A 96 -5.38 4.46 -7.19
CA TRP A 96 -5.81 3.37 -8.05
C TRP A 96 -5.02 3.31 -9.37
N LYS A 97 -4.91 4.43 -10.09
CA LYS A 97 -4.18 4.47 -11.37
C LYS A 97 -2.69 4.17 -11.17
N LEU A 98 -2.11 4.73 -10.13
CA LEU A 98 -0.70 4.51 -9.77
C LEU A 98 -0.42 3.05 -9.40
N SER A 99 -1.34 2.40 -8.66
CA SER A 99 -1.24 0.98 -8.31
C SER A 99 -1.24 0.07 -9.54
N GLN A 100 -2.06 0.39 -10.56
CA GLN A 100 -2.09 -0.37 -11.83
C GLN A 100 -0.79 -0.24 -12.62
N LEU A 101 -0.21 0.98 -12.66
CA LEU A 101 1.07 1.21 -13.33
C LEU A 101 2.21 0.48 -12.62
N ALA A 102 2.22 0.52 -11.28
CA ALA A 102 3.18 -0.22 -10.49
C ALA A 102 3.01 -1.74 -10.68
N ASP A 103 1.80 -2.28 -10.56
CA ASP A 103 1.51 -3.70 -10.76
C ASP A 103 1.99 -4.19 -12.15
N ALA A 104 1.66 -3.44 -13.21
CA ALA A 104 2.15 -3.75 -14.56
C ALA A 104 3.68 -3.76 -14.65
N HIS A 105 4.36 -2.82 -14.00
CA HIS A 105 5.82 -2.78 -13.96
C HIS A 105 6.42 -3.98 -13.21
N TYR A 106 5.94 -4.24 -11.99
CA TYR A 106 6.49 -5.29 -11.13
C TYR A 106 6.17 -6.70 -11.60
N ARG A 107 5.04 -6.92 -12.29
CA ARG A 107 4.74 -8.22 -12.93
C ARG A 107 5.64 -8.51 -14.13
N ASN A 108 6.00 -7.49 -14.91
CA ASN A 108 6.86 -7.64 -16.07
C ASN A 108 8.37 -7.71 -15.71
N ALA A 109 8.73 -7.38 -14.47
CA ALA A 109 10.10 -7.45 -13.96
C ALA A 109 10.42 -8.82 -13.30
N MET A 110 9.46 -9.74 -13.24
CA MET A 110 9.61 -11.13 -12.79
C MET A 110 9.90 -12.07 -13.95
#